data_AF-A0A5C3NX92-F1
#
_entry.id   AF-A0A5C3NX92-F1
#
_cell.length_a   1.000
_cell.length_b   1.000
_cell.length_c   1.000
_cell.angle_alpha   90.00
_cell.angle_beta   90.00
_cell.angle_gamma   90.00
#
_symmetry.space_group_name_H-M   'P 1'
#
loop_
_entity.id
_entity.type
_entity.pdbx_description
1 polymer ?
#
loop_
_entity_poly.entity_id
_entity_poly.type
_entity_poly.pdbx_seq_one_letter_code
_entity_poly.pdbx_strand_id
1 'polypeptide(L)'
;MADTFSSSRHKKGNTHPVRPAEVHSTKAAAAEAWRAEMTGRCHWFPGQFDNFLDDLLPSSVPYEPMNNITDAFSSFQPVKGKEVLSYDGLIAGLNQVVTDFGDKKLHFYNTHGTLMNFPFDEFRKPNSWTYPDICVSFPGSPISSSDMKTSPWQHIAMIIEGKPTRGEDPYPRAGG
;
A
#
# COMPACT_ATOMS: atom_id res chain seq x y z
N MET A 1 3.99 -37.88 -15.89
CA MET A 1 4.56 -38.04 -14.54
C MET A 1 3.84 -37.05 -13.65
N ALA A 2 3.12 -37.55 -12.64
CA ALA A 2 2.36 -36.74 -11.71
C ALA A 2 3.19 -36.62 -10.43
N ASP A 3 3.72 -35.44 -10.15
CA ASP A 3 4.41 -35.15 -8.90
C ASP A 3 3.40 -34.63 -7.88
N THR A 4 3.15 -35.46 -6.87
CA THR A 4 2.34 -35.18 -5.70
C THR A 4 3.10 -34.26 -4.75
N PHE A 5 2.63 -33.00 -4.63
CA PHE A 5 3.10 -32.08 -3.59
C PHE A 5 2.59 -32.54 -2.22
N SER A 6 3.51 -33.07 -1.40
CA SER A 6 3.26 -33.38 0.01
C SER A 6 3.41 -32.11 0.85
N SER A 7 2.29 -31.56 1.31
CA SER A 7 2.27 -30.44 2.27
C SER A 7 2.48 -30.98 3.69
N SER A 8 3.64 -30.69 4.27
CA SER A 8 3.89 -30.96 5.70
C SER A 8 3.18 -29.89 6.54
N ARG A 9 2.09 -30.29 7.20
CA ARG A 9 1.31 -29.45 8.10
C ARG A 9 2.15 -29.08 9.33
N HIS A 10 2.71 -27.87 9.35
CA HIS A 10 3.40 -27.35 10.53
C HIS A 10 2.42 -27.22 11.71
N LYS A 11 2.83 -27.70 12.89
CA LYS A 11 2.06 -27.62 14.13
C LYS A 11 1.79 -26.16 14.50
N LYS A 12 0.52 -25.84 14.80
CA LYS A 12 0.06 -24.56 15.34
C LYS A 12 0.87 -24.19 16.59
N GLY A 13 1.68 -23.13 16.51
CA GLY A 13 2.31 -22.54 17.68
C GLY A 13 1.24 -21.94 18.61
N ASN A 14 1.42 -22.11 19.92
CA ASN A 14 0.53 -21.52 20.92
C ASN A 14 0.46 -20.00 20.75
N THR A 15 -0.71 -19.49 20.36
CA THR A 15 -1.02 -18.06 20.41
C THR A 15 -1.24 -17.65 21.86
N HIS A 16 -0.24 -17.02 22.47
CA HIS A 16 -0.45 -16.29 23.72
C HIS A 16 -1.27 -15.03 23.41
N PRO A 17 -2.34 -14.73 24.18
CA PRO A 17 -3.09 -13.50 24.00
C PRO A 17 -2.19 -12.31 24.40
N VAL A 18 -1.88 -11.46 23.42
CA VAL A 18 -1.15 -10.20 23.63
C VAL A 18 -2.01 -9.29 24.50
N ARG A 19 -1.45 -8.74 25.58
CA ARG A 19 -2.23 -7.91 26.52
C ARG A 19 -2.43 -6.52 25.92
N PRO A 20 -3.57 -5.85 26.17
CA PRO A 20 -3.85 -4.52 25.61
C PRO A 20 -2.79 -3.44 25.90
N ALA A 21 -2.01 -3.59 26.98
CA ALA A 21 -0.95 -2.65 27.37
C ALA A 21 0.34 -2.74 26.52
N GLU A 22 0.51 -3.81 25.74
CA GLU A 22 1.70 -4.02 24.88
C GLU A 22 1.56 -3.33 23.51
N VAL A 23 0.36 -2.89 23.14
CA VAL A 23 0.08 -2.30 21.82
C VAL A 23 0.77 -0.94 21.62
N HIS A 24 1.17 -0.29 22.71
CA HIS A 24 1.89 0.98 22.67
C HIS A 24 3.24 0.97 23.38
N SER A 25 3.72 -0.19 23.85
CA SER A 25 5.03 -0.27 24.50
C SER A 25 5.84 -1.50 24.04
N THR A 26 7.09 -1.21 23.65
CA THR A 26 8.13 -2.09 23.08
C THR A 26 8.02 -2.38 21.58
N LYS A 27 8.55 -1.43 20.78
CA LYS A 27 8.72 -1.54 19.32
C LYS A 27 9.29 -2.89 18.84
N ALA A 28 10.15 -3.53 19.63
CA ALA A 28 10.83 -4.78 19.25
C ALA A 28 9.93 -6.03 19.36
N ALA A 29 9.18 -6.20 20.46
CA ALA A 29 8.33 -7.38 20.64
C ALA A 29 7.12 -7.35 19.69
N ALA A 30 6.55 -6.15 19.47
CA ALA A 30 5.52 -5.95 18.47
C ALA A 30 6.04 -6.22 17.04
N ALA A 31 7.26 -5.78 16.71
CA ALA A 31 7.86 -6.05 15.42
C ALA A 31 8.14 -7.54 15.19
N GLU A 32 8.60 -8.28 16.20
CA GLU A 32 8.84 -9.72 16.07
C GLU A 32 7.55 -10.51 15.92
N ALA A 33 6.50 -10.16 16.70
CA ALA A 33 5.18 -10.76 16.54
C ALA A 33 4.60 -10.50 15.15
N TRP A 34 4.74 -9.27 14.64
CA TRP A 34 4.32 -8.92 13.29
C TRP A 34 5.13 -9.67 12.22
N ARG A 35 6.45 -9.77 12.40
CA ARG A 35 7.33 -10.52 11.51
C ARG A 35 6.92 -12.00 11.46
N ALA A 36 6.63 -12.61 12.61
CA ALA A 36 6.14 -13.98 12.70
C ALA A 36 4.77 -14.15 12.01
N GLU A 37 3.86 -13.17 12.16
CA GLU A 37 2.56 -13.21 11.48
C GLU A 37 2.69 -13.12 9.95
N MET A 38 3.56 -12.24 9.45
CA MET A 38 3.77 -12.03 8.02
C MET A 38 4.64 -13.11 7.37
N THR A 39 5.39 -13.87 8.18
CA THR A 39 6.25 -14.96 7.68
C THR A 39 5.41 -16.01 6.94
N GLY A 40 5.76 -16.26 5.69
CA GLY A 40 5.04 -17.19 4.81
C GLY A 40 3.74 -16.65 4.22
N ARG A 41 3.36 -15.39 4.51
CA ARG A 41 2.20 -14.69 3.89
C ARG A 41 2.61 -13.67 2.84
N CYS A 42 3.85 -13.20 2.88
CA CYS A 42 4.44 -12.37 1.83
C CYS A 42 5.18 -13.26 0.82
N HIS A 43 4.84 -13.11 -0.45
CA HIS A 43 5.68 -13.62 -1.53
C HIS A 43 6.67 -12.53 -1.92
N TRP A 44 7.94 -12.81 -1.68
CA TRP A 44 9.04 -11.99 -2.17
C TRP A 44 9.38 -12.46 -3.57
N PHE A 45 9.37 -11.55 -4.53
CA PHE A 45 9.87 -11.85 -5.86
C PHE A 45 11.40 -11.83 -5.83
N PRO A 46 12.08 -12.95 -6.12
CA PRO A 46 13.54 -13.02 -6.11
C PRO A 46 14.07 -12.46 -7.43
N GLY A 47 14.24 -11.14 -7.51
CA GLY A 47 14.77 -10.50 -8.72
C GLY A 47 14.83 -8.99 -8.63
N GLN A 48 15.39 -8.38 -9.67
CA GLN A 48 15.36 -6.94 -9.85
C GLN A 48 13.96 -6.51 -10.29
N PHE A 49 13.68 -5.20 -10.20
CA PHE A 49 12.38 -4.64 -10.57
C PHE A 49 11.97 -4.95 -12.02
N ASP A 50 12.91 -4.88 -12.96
CA ASP A 50 12.61 -5.16 -14.37
C ASP A 50 12.17 -6.62 -14.57
N ASN A 51 12.85 -7.57 -13.90
CA ASN A 51 12.45 -8.99 -13.91
C ASN A 51 11.05 -9.20 -13.32
N PHE A 52 10.67 -8.42 -12.29
CA PHE A 52 9.34 -8.48 -11.72
C PHE A 52 8.28 -8.08 -12.75
N LEU A 53 8.54 -7.00 -13.49
CA LEU A 53 7.64 -6.56 -14.56
C LEU A 53 7.53 -7.61 -15.65
N ASP A 54 8.66 -8.15 -16.10
CA ASP A 54 8.69 -9.15 -17.17
C ASP A 54 8.00 -10.46 -16.80
N ASP A 55 8.23 -10.96 -15.58
CA ASP A 55 7.71 -12.27 -15.14
C ASP A 55 6.25 -12.22 -14.67
N LEU A 56 5.86 -11.16 -13.96
CA LEU A 56 4.56 -11.09 -13.28
C LEU A 56 3.57 -10.12 -13.94
N LEU A 57 4.05 -9.17 -14.73
CA LEU A 57 3.20 -8.23 -15.49
C LEU A 57 3.53 -8.28 -16.99
N PRO A 58 3.65 -9.47 -17.62
CA PRO A 58 4.00 -9.56 -19.02
C PRO A 58 2.93 -8.88 -19.87
N SER A 59 3.34 -7.94 -20.70
CA SER A 59 2.48 -7.35 -21.72
C SER A 59 2.93 -7.82 -23.10
N SER A 60 2.01 -8.39 -23.87
CA SER A 60 2.25 -8.73 -25.28
C SER A 60 2.29 -7.49 -26.19
N VAL A 61 1.92 -6.32 -25.66
CA VAL A 61 1.88 -5.04 -26.36
C VAL A 61 2.62 -4.01 -25.52
N PRO A 62 3.74 -3.43 -26.01
CA PRO A 62 4.37 -2.30 -25.35
C PRO A 62 3.35 -1.19 -25.10
N TYR A 63 3.25 -0.72 -23.87
CA TYR A 63 2.42 0.43 -23.57
C TYR A 63 3.14 1.69 -24.02
N GLU A 64 2.58 2.37 -25.02
CA GLU A 64 2.98 3.71 -25.40
C GLU A 64 1.97 4.70 -24.82
N PRO A 65 2.37 5.61 -23.92
CA PRO A 65 1.46 6.61 -23.39
C PRO A 65 0.94 7.49 -24.54
N MET A 66 -0.39 7.71 -24.61
CA MET A 66 -0.96 8.52 -25.68
C MET A 66 -0.58 10.00 -25.55
N ASN A 67 -0.29 10.46 -24.34
CA ASN A 67 0.18 11.81 -24.04
C ASN A 67 1.62 11.82 -23.53
N ASN A 68 2.30 12.96 -23.69
CA ASN A 68 3.60 13.17 -23.06
C ASN A 68 3.47 13.25 -21.54
N ILE A 69 4.03 12.26 -20.84
CA ILE A 69 4.05 12.17 -19.37
C ILE A 69 5.41 12.53 -18.75
N THR A 70 6.37 13.00 -19.54
CA THR A 70 7.76 13.26 -19.10
C THR A 70 7.81 14.19 -17.89
N ASP A 71 6.96 15.23 -17.87
CA ASP A 71 6.91 16.23 -16.80
C ASP A 71 5.71 16.07 -15.86
N ALA A 72 5.07 14.89 -15.86
CA ALA A 72 3.85 14.66 -15.08
C ALA A 72 4.03 14.99 -13.59
N PHE A 73 5.20 14.70 -13.05
CA PHE A 73 5.53 14.92 -11.64
C PHE A 73 6.32 16.21 -11.38
N SER A 74 6.36 17.17 -12.32
CA SER A 74 7.08 18.44 -12.13
C SER A 74 6.63 19.23 -10.89
N SER A 75 5.33 19.16 -10.56
CA SER A 75 4.73 19.77 -9.37
C SER A 75 4.98 18.98 -8.07
N PHE A 76 5.45 17.75 -8.15
CA PHE A 76 5.78 16.94 -6.96
C PHE A 76 7.16 17.33 -6.43
N GLN A 77 7.16 18.24 -5.45
CA GLN A 77 8.37 18.76 -4.82
C GLN A 77 8.37 18.44 -3.32
N PRO A 78 8.66 17.19 -2.92
CA PRO A 78 8.68 16.81 -1.52
C PRO A 78 9.77 17.56 -0.76
N VAL A 79 9.41 18.16 0.37
CA VAL A 79 10.33 18.86 1.26
C VAL A 79 10.29 18.18 2.62
N LYS A 80 11.47 17.92 3.19
CA LYS A 80 11.58 17.28 4.49
C LYS A 80 10.85 18.06 5.59
N GLY A 81 9.99 17.37 6.33
CA GLY A 81 9.09 17.91 7.35
C GLY A 81 7.86 18.63 6.78
N LYS A 82 7.62 18.56 5.47
CA LYS A 82 6.52 19.24 4.76
C LYS A 82 5.97 18.39 3.61
N GLU A 83 5.98 17.08 3.80
CA GLU A 83 5.59 16.08 2.79
C GLU A 83 4.16 16.32 2.31
N VAL A 84 3.28 16.66 3.26
CA VAL A 84 1.86 16.96 3.01
C VAL A 84 1.67 18.03 1.92
N LEU A 85 2.56 19.01 1.83
CA LEU A 85 2.47 20.07 0.82
C LEU A 85 2.74 19.56 -0.60
N SER A 86 3.34 18.39 -0.73
CA SER A 86 3.68 17.77 -2.02
C SER A 86 2.62 16.79 -2.52
N TYR A 87 1.66 16.38 -1.69
CA TYR A 87 0.68 15.34 -2.05
C TYR A 87 -0.20 15.74 -3.22
N ASP A 88 -0.61 17.00 -3.31
CA ASP A 88 -1.42 17.48 -4.44
C ASP A 88 -0.61 17.44 -5.75
N GLY A 89 0.68 17.75 -5.71
CA GLY A 89 1.59 17.61 -6.85
C GLY A 89 1.80 16.17 -7.27
N LEU A 90 1.90 15.25 -6.31
CA LEU A 90 1.96 13.80 -6.56
C LEU A 90 0.68 13.29 -7.21
N ILE A 91 -0.47 13.66 -6.66
CA ILE A 91 -1.80 13.31 -7.19
C ILE A 91 -2.01 13.87 -8.59
N ALA A 92 -1.55 15.10 -8.87
CA ALA A 92 -1.62 15.69 -10.20
C ALA A 92 -0.85 14.85 -11.23
N GLY A 93 0.39 14.46 -10.91
CA GLY A 93 1.19 13.61 -11.80
C GLY A 93 0.60 12.22 -12.00
N LEU A 94 0.09 11.58 -10.93
CA LEU A 94 -0.60 10.30 -11.03
C LEU A 94 -1.84 10.39 -11.92
N ASN A 95 -2.62 11.47 -11.81
CA ASN A 95 -3.77 11.71 -12.69
C ASN A 95 -3.37 11.87 -14.15
N GLN A 96 -2.24 12.54 -14.43
CA GLN A 96 -1.72 12.67 -15.80
C GLN A 96 -1.33 11.31 -16.38
N VAL A 97 -0.69 10.43 -15.58
CA VAL A 97 -0.32 9.07 -16.01
C VAL A 97 -1.55 8.24 -16.38
N VAL A 98 -2.64 8.34 -15.63
CA VAL A 98 -3.86 7.53 -15.87
C VAL A 98 -4.90 8.24 -16.75
N THR A 99 -4.60 9.42 -17.29
CA THR A 99 -5.59 10.24 -18.03
C THR A 99 -6.20 9.47 -19.21
N ASP A 100 -5.38 8.67 -19.89
CA ASP A 100 -5.78 7.94 -21.09
C ASP A 100 -6.48 6.60 -20.81
N PHE A 101 -6.66 6.24 -19.53
CA PHE A 101 -7.30 4.98 -19.15
C PHE A 101 -8.83 5.07 -19.20
N GLY A 102 -9.36 6.24 -19.57
CA GLY A 102 -10.79 6.49 -19.74
C GLY A 102 -11.59 6.28 -18.46
N ASP A 103 -12.71 5.58 -18.61
CA ASP A 103 -13.63 5.17 -17.55
C ASP A 103 -13.10 4.04 -16.66
N LYS A 104 -11.95 3.44 -16.99
CA LYS A 104 -11.28 2.41 -16.17
C LYS A 104 -10.11 2.95 -15.35
N LYS A 105 -9.92 4.27 -15.30
CA LYS A 105 -8.80 4.86 -14.58
C LYS A 105 -8.94 4.69 -13.06
N LEU A 106 -7.80 4.76 -12.39
CA LEU A 106 -7.74 4.90 -10.93
C LEU A 106 -8.10 6.34 -10.53
N HIS A 107 -8.59 6.50 -9.30
CA HIS A 107 -8.83 7.81 -8.71
C HIS A 107 -8.00 7.95 -7.44
N PHE A 108 -7.34 9.10 -7.28
CA PHE A 108 -6.42 9.39 -6.19
C PHE A 108 -7.02 10.45 -5.27
N TYR A 109 -6.99 10.19 -3.98
CA TYR A 109 -7.60 11.04 -2.97
C TYR A 109 -6.56 11.44 -1.94
N ASN A 110 -6.38 12.76 -1.74
CA ASN A 110 -5.61 13.26 -0.60
C ASN A 110 -6.42 12.98 0.67
N THR A 111 -6.01 11.96 1.42
CA THR A 111 -6.68 11.52 2.64
C THR A 111 -5.89 11.88 3.88
N HIS A 112 -4.82 12.67 3.74
CA HIS A 112 -4.05 13.16 4.87
C HIS A 112 -4.98 13.82 5.91
N GLY A 113 -4.84 13.42 7.17
CA GLY A 113 -5.69 13.90 8.27
C GLY A 113 -7.11 13.30 8.32
N THR A 114 -7.49 12.46 7.35
CA THR A 114 -8.75 11.70 7.39
C THR A 114 -8.58 10.47 8.27
N LEU A 115 -9.29 10.47 9.40
CA LEU A 115 -9.30 9.31 10.31
C LEU A 115 -10.07 8.17 9.65
N MET A 116 -9.41 7.02 9.51
CA MET A 116 -10.03 5.78 9.05
C MET A 116 -10.00 4.73 10.15
N ASN A 117 -11.17 4.35 10.66
CA ASN A 117 -11.30 3.27 11.65
C ASN A 117 -11.00 1.93 11.02
N PHE A 118 -10.44 0.98 11.76
CA PHE A 118 -10.25 -0.39 11.25
C PHE A 118 -11.57 -0.98 10.71
N PRO A 119 -11.57 -1.64 9.54
CA PRO A 119 -12.80 -2.05 8.85
C PRO A 119 -13.60 -3.14 9.58
N PHE A 120 -12.97 -3.85 10.53
CA PHE A 120 -13.60 -4.92 11.28
C PHE A 120 -13.75 -4.54 12.74
N ASP A 121 -15.00 -4.39 13.20
CA ASP A 121 -15.37 -3.98 14.56
C ASP A 121 -14.67 -4.79 15.65
N GLU A 122 -14.55 -6.11 15.44
CA GLU A 122 -13.95 -7.05 16.39
C GLU A 122 -12.47 -6.75 16.67
N PHE A 123 -11.78 -6.11 15.74
CA PHE A 123 -10.35 -5.78 15.83
C PHE A 123 -10.12 -4.29 16.07
N ARG A 124 -11.19 -3.49 16.20
CA ARG A 124 -11.10 -2.05 16.44
C ARG A 124 -10.42 -1.73 17.78
N LYS A 125 -10.47 -2.63 18.77
CA LYS A 125 -9.60 -2.56 19.95
C LYS A 125 -8.55 -3.66 19.81
N PRO A 126 -7.26 -3.37 19.53
CA PRO A 126 -6.55 -2.13 19.90
C PRO A 126 -6.05 -1.27 18.70
N ASN A 127 -6.36 -1.63 17.46
CA ASN A 127 -5.88 -0.94 16.25
C ASN A 127 -6.91 0.07 15.74
N SER A 128 -7.29 1.03 16.59
CA SER A 128 -8.57 1.71 16.44
C SER A 128 -8.69 2.66 15.24
N TRP A 129 -7.59 3.18 14.70
CA TRP A 129 -7.62 4.07 13.53
C TRP A 129 -6.26 4.19 12.83
N THR A 130 -6.28 4.72 11.60
CA THR A 130 -5.12 5.14 10.81
C THR A 130 -5.43 6.43 10.04
N TYR A 131 -4.40 7.06 9.47
CA TYR A 131 -4.47 8.29 8.67
C TYR A 131 -3.67 8.11 7.37
N PRO A 132 -4.21 7.40 6.37
CA PRO A 132 -3.48 7.18 5.13
C PRO A 132 -3.22 8.50 4.42
N ASP A 133 -2.01 8.69 3.87
CA ASP A 133 -1.68 9.93 3.16
C ASP A 133 -2.53 10.08 1.89
N ILE A 134 -2.53 9.04 1.03
CA ILE A 134 -3.30 9.02 -0.22
C ILE A 134 -3.98 7.66 -0.38
N CYS A 135 -5.29 7.69 -0.62
CA CYS A 135 -6.07 6.51 -0.99
C CYS A 135 -6.30 6.45 -2.49
N VAL A 136 -6.35 5.23 -3.03
CA VAL A 136 -6.58 4.98 -4.45
C VAL A 136 -7.76 4.04 -4.62
N SER A 137 -8.70 4.41 -5.49
CA SER A 137 -9.89 3.60 -5.76
C SER A 137 -9.60 2.36 -6.60
N PHE A 138 -10.56 1.44 -6.68
CA PHE A 138 -10.59 0.45 -7.75
C PHE A 138 -10.72 1.13 -9.13
N PRO A 139 -10.20 0.50 -10.20
CA PRO A 139 -10.37 0.95 -11.59
C PRO A 139 -11.83 1.28 -11.92
N GLY A 140 -12.09 2.50 -12.41
CA GLY A 140 -13.41 2.97 -12.83
C GLY A 140 -14.46 3.09 -11.74
N SER A 141 -14.05 2.98 -10.47
CA SER A 141 -14.96 2.98 -9.32
C SER A 141 -14.58 4.10 -8.34
N PRO A 142 -14.85 5.38 -8.66
CA PRO A 142 -14.52 6.49 -7.77
C PRO A 142 -15.23 6.36 -6.43
N ILE A 143 -14.54 6.69 -5.35
CA ILE A 143 -15.06 6.73 -3.99
C ILE A 143 -15.91 7.99 -3.83
N SER A 144 -17.15 7.83 -3.35
CA SER A 144 -18.01 8.98 -3.08
C SER A 144 -17.58 9.73 -1.82
N SER A 145 -17.93 11.02 -1.72
CA SER A 145 -17.63 11.82 -0.53
C SER A 145 -18.29 11.30 0.75
N SER A 146 -19.42 10.57 0.63
CA SER A 146 -20.06 9.91 1.77
C SER A 146 -19.28 8.67 2.20
N ASP A 147 -18.88 7.83 1.26
CA ASP A 147 -18.15 6.58 1.56
C ASP A 147 -16.78 6.89 2.16
N MET A 148 -16.12 7.95 1.67
CA MET A 148 -14.86 8.42 2.22
C MET A 148 -14.95 8.78 3.72
N LYS A 149 -16.12 9.18 4.21
CA LYS A 149 -16.33 9.57 5.62
C LYS A 149 -16.76 8.40 6.51
N THR A 150 -17.38 7.36 5.96
CA THR A 150 -18.06 6.32 6.75
C THR A 150 -17.34 4.99 6.73
N SER A 151 -16.93 4.50 5.55
CA SER A 151 -16.30 3.19 5.38
C SER A 151 -15.50 3.11 4.08
N PRO A 152 -14.41 3.88 3.94
CA PRO A 152 -13.66 3.95 2.69
C PRO A 152 -12.99 2.62 2.31
N TRP A 153 -12.71 1.74 3.28
CA TRP A 153 -11.93 0.50 3.08
C TRP A 153 -12.43 -0.39 1.96
N GLN A 154 -13.74 -0.51 1.77
CA GLN A 154 -14.31 -1.38 0.73
C GLN A 154 -14.11 -0.84 -0.69
N HIS A 155 -13.71 0.44 -0.80
CA HIS A 155 -13.53 1.14 -2.05
C HIS A 155 -12.06 1.45 -2.35
N ILE A 156 -11.15 1.16 -1.41
CA ILE A 156 -9.71 1.38 -1.54
C ILE A 156 -9.05 0.13 -2.13
N ALA A 157 -8.43 0.29 -3.30
CA ALA A 157 -7.59 -0.74 -3.91
C ALA A 157 -6.13 -0.65 -3.45
N MET A 158 -5.65 0.56 -3.14
CA MET A 158 -4.27 0.81 -2.76
C MET A 158 -4.16 2.05 -1.86
N ILE A 159 -3.17 2.04 -0.97
CA ILE A 159 -2.74 3.20 -0.18
C ILE A 159 -1.33 3.57 -0.59
N ILE A 160 -1.07 4.87 -0.76
CA ILE A 160 0.26 5.43 -1.00
C ILE A 160 0.64 6.25 0.24
N GLU A 161 1.77 5.90 0.84
CA GLU A 161 2.34 6.57 2.01
C GLU A 161 3.54 7.42 1.59
N GLY A 162 3.42 8.74 1.76
CA GLY A 162 4.50 9.67 1.46
C GLY A 162 5.58 9.59 2.52
N LYS A 163 6.85 9.61 2.10
CA LYS A 163 7.99 9.72 3.04
C LYS A 163 8.94 10.84 2.59
N PRO A 164 9.54 11.58 3.56
CA PRO A 164 10.39 12.73 3.26
C PRO A 164 11.64 12.35 2.49
N THR A 165 12.21 11.21 2.86
CA THR A 165 13.47 10.72 2.35
C THR A 165 13.45 9.21 2.22
N ARG A 166 14.31 8.70 1.34
CA ARG A 166 14.54 7.26 1.16
C ARG A 166 15.02 6.55 2.44
N GLY A 167 15.59 7.27 3.40
CA GLY A 167 16.06 6.69 4.67
C GLY A 167 14.95 6.48 5.70
N GLU A 168 13.77 7.05 5.46
CA GLU A 168 12.60 6.97 6.36
C GLU A 168 11.58 5.93 5.87
N ASP A 169 11.89 5.25 4.76
CA ASP A 169 11.17 4.07 4.33
C ASP A 169 11.45 2.92 5.32
N PRO A 170 10.40 2.32 5.93
CA PRO A 170 10.57 1.24 6.90
C PRO A 170 11.10 -0.06 6.29
N TYR A 171 11.21 -0.17 4.96
CA TYR A 171 11.77 -1.33 4.26
C TYR A 171 13.28 -1.15 4.01
N PRO A 172 14.16 -1.82 4.79
CA PRO A 172 15.60 -1.75 4.58
C PRO A 172 16.00 -2.42 3.25
N ARG A 173 17.02 -1.87 2.57
CA ARG A 173 17.55 -2.31 1.27
C ARG A 173 18.30 -3.66 1.30
N ALA A 174 17.78 -4.70 1.92
CA ALA A 174 18.46 -6.01 1.94
C ALA A 174 18.11 -6.92 0.73
N GLY A 175 17.75 -6.33 -0.42
CA GLY A 175 17.35 -7.06 -1.63
C GLY A 175 17.88 -6.44 -2.92
N GLY A 176 19.15 -6.02 -2.92
CA GLY A 176 19.89 -5.63 -4.13
C GLY A 176 20.72 -6.80 -4.64
#